data_AF-A0A0E0CA77-F1
#
_entry.id   AF-A0A0E0CA77-F1
#
_cell.length_a   1.000
_cell.length_b   1.000
_cell.length_c   1.000
_cell.angle_alpha   90.00
_cell.angle_beta   90.00
_cell.angle_gamma   90.00
#
_symmetry.space_group_name_H-M   'P 1'
#
loop_
_entity.id
_entity.type
_entity.pdbx_description
1 polymer ?
#
loop_
_entity_poly.entity_id
_entity_poly.type
_entity_poly.pdbx_seq_one_letter_code
_entity_poly.pdbx_strand_id
1 'polypeptide(L)'
;MEGVRNVPIISLPVLIIVVSARDDHHCIWINNCVGHENYKIFLVFVLYAVIASLYSLYHEGVRAMWLAEKAGNLYHHPYDLGVYENLVSVLGPNVLCWLCPISRSTGNGIRFRTSYDIPLSTPPI
;
A
#
# COMPACT_ATOMS: atom_id res chain seq x y z
N MET A 1 0.02 8.10 -44.48
CA MET A 1 0.85 6.90 -44.68
C MET A 1 2.23 7.38 -45.03
N GLU A 2 3.13 7.52 -44.05
CA GLU A 2 4.58 7.68 -44.26
C GLU A 2 5.25 7.81 -42.90
N GLY A 3 6.36 7.09 -42.70
CA GLY A 3 7.21 7.27 -41.53
C GLY A 3 7.47 6.04 -40.66
N VAL A 4 7.45 4.81 -41.21
CA VAL A 4 8.16 3.69 -40.57
C VAL A 4 9.65 3.96 -40.75
N ARG A 5 10.25 4.75 -39.84
CA ARG A 5 11.69 4.91 -39.79
C ARG A 5 12.29 3.61 -39.28
N ASN A 6 12.97 2.93 -40.18
CA ASN A 6 13.88 1.81 -39.92
C ASN A 6 14.77 2.13 -38.71
N VAL A 7 14.56 1.43 -37.61
CA VAL A 7 15.52 1.38 -36.50
C VAL A 7 16.27 0.04 -36.65
N PRO A 8 17.61 0.03 -36.72
CA PRO A 8 18.37 -1.20 -36.91
C PRO A 8 18.12 -2.15 -35.75
N ILE A 9 17.58 -3.34 -36.07
CA ILE A 9 17.46 -4.46 -35.14
C ILE A 9 18.87 -5.02 -34.95
N ILE A 10 19.62 -4.48 -33.98
CA ILE A 10 20.85 -5.13 -33.54
C ILE A 10 20.44 -6.26 -32.61
N SER A 11 20.49 -7.48 -33.15
CA SER A 11 20.22 -8.70 -32.41
C SER A 11 21.33 -8.92 -31.37
N LEU A 12 21.08 -8.56 -30.12
CA LEU A 12 21.83 -9.07 -28.97
C LEU A 12 20.87 -9.97 -28.15
N PRO A 13 21.30 -11.18 -27.70
CA PRO A 13 20.36 -12.21 -27.25
C PRO A 13 19.79 -12.00 -25.84
N VAL A 14 20.09 -10.87 -25.19
CA VAL A 14 19.59 -10.58 -23.85
C VAL A 14 19.38 -9.08 -23.78
N LEU A 15 18.16 -8.66 -23.43
CA LEU A 15 17.77 -7.29 -23.10
C LEU A 15 17.35 -6.39 -24.28
N ILE A 16 16.05 -6.47 -24.63
CA ILE A 16 15.36 -5.37 -25.34
C ILE A 16 15.25 -4.21 -24.34
N ILE A 17 16.26 -3.34 -24.27
CA ILE A 17 16.03 -1.94 -23.85
C ILE A 17 15.78 -1.18 -25.14
N VAL A 18 14.50 -1.09 -25.53
CA VAL A 18 14.06 0.11 -26.24
C VAL A 18 14.40 1.25 -25.29
N VAL A 19 15.36 2.12 -25.63
CA VAL A 19 15.47 3.41 -24.95
C VAL A 19 14.25 4.21 -25.39
N SER A 20 13.12 3.88 -24.78
CA SER A 20 11.93 4.71 -24.79
C SER A 20 12.25 5.83 -23.82
N ALA A 21 12.51 7.03 -24.35
CA ALA A 21 12.71 8.24 -23.55
C ALA A 21 11.40 8.68 -22.83
N ARG A 22 10.54 7.71 -22.49
CA ARG A 22 9.15 7.86 -22.04
C ARG A 22 8.68 6.66 -21.19
N ASP A 23 9.63 6.04 -20.47
CA ASP A 23 9.36 4.98 -19.50
C ASP A 23 9.32 5.58 -18.09
N ASP A 24 8.25 5.34 -17.34
CA ASP A 24 8.13 5.79 -15.95
C ASP A 24 9.01 4.95 -15.04
N HIS A 25 8.85 3.62 -15.07
CA HIS A 25 9.62 2.69 -14.24
C HIS A 25 9.51 1.24 -14.74
N HIS A 26 10.45 0.39 -14.34
CA HIS A 26 10.31 -1.05 -14.47
C HIS A 26 9.53 -1.61 -13.28
N CYS A 27 8.36 -2.20 -13.55
CA CYS A 27 7.50 -2.74 -12.50
C CYS A 27 7.71 -4.25 -12.41
N ILE A 28 8.38 -4.68 -11.33
CA ILE A 28 8.66 -6.10 -11.07
C ILE A 28 7.38 -6.94 -10.93
N TRP A 29 6.29 -6.32 -10.47
CA TRP A 29 5.01 -7.01 -10.19
C TRP A 29 4.28 -7.48 -11.44
N ILE A 30 4.49 -6.82 -12.57
CA ILE A 30 3.94 -7.22 -13.87
C ILE A 30 5.04 -7.75 -14.81
N ASN A 31 6.28 -7.86 -14.30
CA ASN A 31 7.46 -8.26 -15.04
C ASN A 31 7.62 -7.50 -16.38
N ASN A 32 7.31 -6.19 -16.38
CA ASN A 32 7.30 -5.36 -17.59
C ASN A 32 7.62 -3.89 -17.25
N CYS A 33 8.13 -3.13 -18.22
CA CYS A 33 8.31 -1.69 -18.10
C CYS A 33 6.97 -0.97 -18.25
N VAL A 34 6.70 -0.01 -17.38
CA VAL A 34 5.54 0.88 -17.45
C VAL A 34 5.99 2.17 -18.12
N GLY A 35 5.29 2.57 -19.17
CA GLY A 35 5.54 3.77 -19.94
C GLY A 35 4.30 4.20 -20.71
N HIS A 36 4.44 5.19 -21.59
CA HIS A 36 3.31 5.86 -22.24
C HIS A 36 2.26 4.91 -22.88
N GLU A 37 2.70 3.80 -23.48
CA GLU A 37 1.83 2.87 -24.21
C GLU A 37 0.96 1.99 -23.31
N ASN A 38 1.38 1.71 -22.08
CA ASN A 38 0.64 0.86 -21.14
C ASN A 38 0.23 1.58 -19.84
N TYR A 39 0.59 2.86 -19.70
CA TYR A 39 0.32 3.69 -18.51
C TYR A 39 -1.16 3.70 -18.13
N LYS A 40 -2.06 3.83 -19.11
CA LYS A 40 -3.52 3.83 -18.86
C LYS A 40 -4.00 2.52 -18.24
N ILE A 41 -3.54 1.39 -18.77
CA ILE A 41 -3.93 0.06 -18.27
C ILE A 41 -3.31 -0.17 -16.88
N PHE A 42 -2.08 0.27 -16.66
CA PHE A 42 -1.42 0.19 -15.36
C PHE A 42 -2.17 1.00 -14.27
N LEU A 43 -2.61 2.22 -14.57
CA LEU A 43 -3.42 3.01 -13.64
C LEU A 43 -4.76 2.36 -13.30
N VAL A 44 -5.43 1.78 -14.29
CA VAL A 44 -6.67 1.02 -14.08
C VAL A 44 -6.40 -0.20 -13.19
N PHE A 45 -5.30 -0.91 -13.42
CA PHE A 45 -4.88 -2.02 -12.56
C PHE A 45 -4.68 -1.59 -11.10
N VAL A 46 -3.95 -0.48 -10.86
CA VAL A 46 -3.75 0.06 -9.50
C VAL A 46 -5.07 0.46 -8.86
N LEU A 47 -5.98 1.09 -9.61
CA LEU A 47 -7.31 1.45 -9.12
C LEU A 47 -8.10 0.21 -8.68
N TYR A 48 -8.10 -0.86 -9.49
CA TYR A 48 -8.74 -2.12 -9.12
C TYR A 48 -8.09 -2.77 -7.89
N ALA A 49 -6.78 -2.69 -7.74
CA ALA A 49 -6.08 -3.19 -6.55
C ALA A 49 -6.50 -2.42 -5.27
N VAL A 50 -6.66 -1.10 -5.36
CA VAL A 50 -7.17 -0.27 -4.25
C VAL A 50 -8.61 -0.65 -3.89
N ILE A 51 -9.49 -0.77 -4.89
CA ILE A 51 -10.90 -1.16 -4.68
C ILE A 51 -10.97 -2.56 -4.05
N ALA A 52 -10.20 -3.52 -4.55
CA ALA A 52 -10.14 -4.87 -4.00
C ALA A 52 -9.68 -4.86 -2.53
N SER A 53 -8.65 -4.05 -2.21
CA SER A 53 -8.15 -3.92 -0.83
C SER A 53 -9.20 -3.34 0.11
N LEU A 54 -9.93 -2.30 -0.32
CA LEU A 54 -11.03 -1.72 0.46
C LEU A 54 -12.19 -2.70 0.63
N TYR A 55 -12.53 -3.46 -0.40
CA TYR A 55 -13.56 -4.48 -0.34
C TYR A 55 -13.19 -5.60 0.66
N SER A 56 -11.95 -6.10 0.61
CA SER A 56 -11.45 -7.07 1.58
C SER A 56 -11.48 -6.54 3.01
N LEU A 57 -11.06 -5.28 3.22
CA LEU A 57 -11.11 -4.64 4.54
C LEU A 57 -12.55 -4.56 5.08
N TYR A 58 -13.50 -4.13 4.24
CA TYR A 58 -14.91 -4.06 4.60
C TYR A 58 -15.48 -5.44 4.95
N HIS A 59 -15.24 -6.44 4.10
CA HIS A 59 -15.76 -7.78 4.29
C HIS A 59 -15.23 -8.43 5.57
N GLU A 60 -13.92 -8.40 5.79
CA GLU A 60 -13.33 -8.95 7.02
C GLU A 60 -13.75 -8.14 8.26
N GLY A 61 -13.87 -6.82 8.15
CA GLY A 61 -14.37 -5.96 9.23
C GLY A 61 -15.80 -6.32 9.65
N VAL A 62 -16.73 -6.42 8.69
CA VAL A 62 -18.12 -6.82 8.96
C VAL A 62 -18.20 -8.23 9.55
N ARG A 63 -17.43 -9.17 9.02
CA ARG A 63 -17.37 -10.53 9.54
C ARG A 63 -16.89 -10.56 10.99
N ALA A 64 -15.83 -9.82 11.30
CA ALA A 64 -15.27 -9.77 12.64
C ALA A 64 -16.23 -9.11 13.65
N MET A 65 -16.92 -8.04 13.23
CA MET A 65 -17.98 -7.41 14.03
C MET A 65 -19.12 -8.37 14.34
N TRP A 66 -19.62 -9.08 13.33
CA TRP A 66 -20.71 -10.05 13.50
C TRP A 66 -20.32 -11.20 14.43
N LEU A 67 -19.10 -11.72 14.33
CA LEU A 67 -18.60 -12.76 15.23
C LEU A 67 -18.49 -12.27 16.67
N ALA A 68 -18.03 -11.04 16.89
CA ALA A 68 -17.96 -10.45 18.22
C ALA A 68 -19.35 -10.31 18.84
N GLU A 69 -20.33 -9.82 18.07
CA GLU A 69 -21.73 -9.70 18.50
C GLU A 69 -22.30 -11.06 18.90
N LYS A 70 -22.05 -12.11 18.10
CA LYS A 70 -22.48 -13.49 18.43
C LYS A 70 -21.81 -14.05 19.68
N ALA A 71 -20.60 -13.60 20.00
CA ALA A 71 -19.91 -13.94 21.23
C ALA A 71 -20.34 -13.08 22.44
N GLY A 72 -21.27 -12.13 22.26
CA GLY A 72 -21.69 -11.19 23.30
C GLY A 72 -20.67 -10.09 23.62
N ASN A 73 -19.69 -9.87 22.73
CA ASN A 73 -18.62 -8.88 22.90
C ASN A 73 -18.78 -7.73 21.91
N LEU A 74 -18.28 -6.55 22.29
CA LEU A 74 -18.06 -5.46 21.35
C LEU A 74 -16.78 -5.74 20.55
N TYR A 75 -16.86 -5.63 19.23
CA TYR A 75 -15.67 -5.79 18.39
C TYR A 75 -14.66 -4.68 18.64
N HIS A 76 -13.40 -5.07 18.86
CA HIS A 76 -12.28 -4.16 18.99
C HIS A 76 -11.14 -4.63 18.09
N HIS A 77 -10.66 -3.75 17.21
CA HIS A 77 -9.60 -4.11 16.28
C HIS A 77 -8.25 -4.23 17.03
N PRO A 78 -7.46 -5.30 16.86
CA PRO A 78 -6.23 -5.50 17.63
C PRO A 78 -5.17 -4.41 17.44
N TYR A 79 -5.19 -3.71 16.31
CA TYR A 79 -4.27 -2.61 16.02
C TYR A 79 -4.81 -1.25 16.50
N ASP A 80 -5.99 -1.20 17.12
CA ASP A 80 -6.50 0.01 17.74
C ASP A 80 -5.87 0.17 19.14
N LEU A 81 -4.96 1.13 19.28
CA LEU A 81 -4.31 1.48 20.55
C LEU A 81 -4.85 2.81 21.13
N GLY A 82 -5.89 3.37 20.53
CA GLY A 82 -6.39 4.72 20.79
C GLY A 82 -5.90 5.75 19.76
N VAL A 83 -6.63 6.86 19.67
CA VAL A 83 -6.45 7.87 18.61
C VAL A 83 -5.02 8.40 18.52
N TYR A 84 -4.41 8.79 19.65
CA TYR A 84 -3.07 9.36 19.66
C TYR A 84 -1.99 8.35 19.25
N GLU A 85 -2.02 7.14 19.82
CA GLU A 85 -1.05 6.07 19.53
C GLU A 85 -1.13 5.63 18.07
N ASN A 86 -2.35 5.48 17.53
CA ASN A 86 -2.56 5.15 16.13
C ASN A 86 -2.01 6.25 15.21
N LEU A 87 -2.25 7.52 15.53
CA LEU A 87 -1.73 8.65 14.74
C LEU A 87 -0.20 8.73 14.81
N VAL A 88 0.41 8.58 15.98
CA VAL A 88 1.87 8.59 16.16
C VAL A 88 2.54 7.39 15.45
N SER A 89 1.86 6.25 15.38
CA SER A 89 2.38 5.08 14.65
C SER A 89 2.58 5.35 13.15
N VAL A 90 1.64 6.10 12.55
CA VAL A 90 1.64 6.42 11.12
C VAL A 90 2.42 7.69 10.82
N LEU A 91 2.09 8.77 11.52
CA LEU A 91 2.58 10.13 11.26
C LEU A 91 3.86 10.48 12.02
N GLY A 92 4.32 9.61 12.93
CA GLY A 92 5.53 9.80 13.72
C GLY A 92 5.32 10.60 15.02
N PRO A 93 6.35 10.66 15.88
CA PRO A 93 6.25 11.23 17.24
C PRO A 93 6.14 12.76 17.24
N ASN A 94 6.57 13.43 16.17
CA ASN A 94 6.58 14.88 16.07
C ASN A 94 5.28 15.38 15.43
N VAL A 95 4.30 15.76 16.25
CA VAL A 95 3.00 16.29 15.81
C VAL A 95 3.14 17.48 14.85
N LEU A 96 4.14 18.34 15.08
CA LEU A 96 4.43 19.50 14.24
C LEU A 96 4.82 19.12 12.80
N CYS A 97 5.28 17.89 12.57
CA CYS A 97 5.70 17.40 11.26
C CYS A 97 4.64 16.55 10.57
N TRP A 98 3.44 16.38 11.14
CA TRP A 98 2.40 15.50 10.58
C TRP A 98 1.91 15.92 9.19
N LEU A 99 1.91 17.23 8.90
CA LEU A 99 1.55 17.77 7.59
C LEU A 99 2.76 17.84 6.63
N CYS A 100 3.97 17.62 7.14
CA CYS A 100 5.18 17.69 6.34
C CYS A 100 5.53 16.29 5.81
N PRO A 101 5.85 16.13 4.51
CA PRO A 101 6.23 14.84 3.91
C PRO A 101 7.64 14.37 4.32
N ILE A 102 8.11 14.77 5.51
CA ILE A 102 9.42 14.50 6.08
C ILE A 102 9.31 13.58 7.30
N SER A 103 8.10 13.46 7.87
CA SER A 103 7.93 12.67 9.08
C SER A 103 8.21 11.19 8.83
N ARG A 104 9.01 10.59 9.72
CA ARG A 104 9.32 9.17 9.69
C ARG A 104 8.30 8.43 10.56
N SER A 105 7.67 7.42 9.99
CA SER A 105 6.80 6.52 10.75
C SER A 105 7.60 5.76 11.81
N THR A 106 6.93 5.37 12.89
CA THR A 106 7.56 4.67 14.00
C THR A 106 7.54 3.17 13.72
N GLY A 107 8.69 2.54 13.52
CA GLY A 107 8.81 1.08 13.36
C GLY A 107 9.65 0.63 12.17
N ASN A 108 9.72 -0.69 11.96
CA ASN A 108 10.49 -1.31 10.86
C ASN A 108 9.61 -1.78 9.68
N GLY A 109 8.29 -1.53 9.74
CA GLY A 109 7.32 -1.92 8.72
C GLY A 109 7.00 -3.42 8.63
N ILE A 110 7.65 -4.26 9.44
CA ILE A 110 7.41 -5.72 9.47
C ILE A 110 6.64 -6.13 10.73
N ARG A 111 6.75 -5.35 11.82
CA ARG A 111 6.02 -5.56 13.06
C ARG A 111 5.34 -4.28 13.51
N PHE A 112 4.11 -4.41 13.97
CA PHE A 112 3.28 -3.34 14.50
C PHE A 112 2.82 -3.72 15.90
N ARG A 113 2.72 -2.72 16.78
CA ARG A 113 2.22 -2.89 18.14
C ARG A 113 0.71 -3.19 18.12
N THR A 114 0.27 -4.10 18.97
CA THR A 114 -1.14 -4.52 19.09
C THR A 114 -1.64 -4.34 20.52
N SER A 115 -2.96 -4.37 20.71
CA SER A 115 -3.60 -4.29 22.01
C SER A 115 -3.22 -5.43 22.95
N TYR A 116 -2.78 -6.58 22.39
CA TYR A 116 -2.27 -7.71 23.15
C TYR A 116 -0.90 -7.45 23.80
N ASP A 117 -0.14 -6.47 23.29
CA ASP A 117 1.17 -6.10 23.82
C ASP A 117 1.07 -5.13 25.01
N ILE A 118 -0.13 -4.66 25.34
CA ILE A 118 -0.38 -3.76 26.46
C ILE A 118 -0.45 -4.58 27.76
N PRO A 119 0.37 -4.28 28.79
CA PRO A 119 0.30 -4.98 30.07
C PRO A 119 -1.09 -4.81 30.70
N LEU A 120 -1.66 -5.92 31.22
CA LEU A 120 -2.99 -5.94 31.84
C LEU A 120 -3.19 -4.96 33.02
N SER A 121 -2.12 -4.30 33.49
CA SER A 121 -2.11 -3.35 34.61
C SER A 121 -2.37 -1.90 34.21
N THR A 122 -2.38 -1.55 32.92
CA THR A 122 -2.79 -0.20 32.49
C THR A 122 -4.31 -0.11 32.40
N PRO A 123 -4.93 0.94 32.96
CA PRO A 123 -6.38 1.10 32.90
C PRO A 123 -6.87 1.15 31.44
N PRO A 124 -8.04 0.57 31.13
CA PRO A 124 -8.64 0.72 29.81
C PRO A 124 -8.90 2.21 29.54
N ILE A 125 -8.58 2.62 28.32
CA ILE A 125 -8.74 4.00 27.81
C ILE A 125 -10.21 4.25 27.48
#